data_AF-A0A376KT93-F1
#
_entry.id   AF-A0A376KT93-F1
#
_cell.length_a   1.000
_cell.length_b   1.000
_cell.length_c   1.000
_cell.angle_alpha   90.00
_cell.angle_beta   90.00
_cell.angle_gamma   90.00
#
_symmetry.space_group_name_H-M   'P 1'
#
loop_
_entity.id
_entity.type
_entity.pdbx_description
1 polymer ?
#
loop_
_entity_poly.entity_id
_entity_poly.type
_entity_poly.pdbx_seq_one_letter_code
_entity_poly.pdbx_strand_id
1 'polypeptide(L)' 'MKWYWGDEFSPDGSRLWDKETLEKMDKDRFRQSLGGLIEAYEAVARRLGVQLD' A
#
# COMPACT_ATOMS: atom_id res chain seq x y z
N MET A 1 -3.62 -6.41 32.34
CA MET A 1 -4.26 -6.89 31.10
C MET A 1 -3.49 -6.29 29.93
N LYS A 2 -3.13 -7.10 28.93
CA LYS A 2 -2.27 -6.67 27.81
C LYS A 2 -3.00 -6.93 26.50
N TRP A 3 -3.05 -5.93 25.64
CA TRP A 3 -3.67 -6.01 24.33
C TRP A 3 -2.61 -6.22 23.26
N TYR A 4 -2.96 -6.97 22.24
CA TYR A 4 -2.14 -7.20 21.05
C TYR A 4 -2.96 -6.85 19.82
N TRP A 5 -2.29 -6.25 18.84
CA TRP A 5 -2.86 -6.02 17.52
C TRP A 5 -2.61 -7.27 16.67
N GLY A 6 -3.61 -7.66 15.88
CA GLY A 6 -3.53 -8.80 14.97
C GLY A 6 -3.88 -8.37 13.55
N ASP A 7 -4.20 -9.37 12.72
CA ASP A 7 -4.46 -9.21 11.28
C ASP A 7 -3.25 -8.61 10.53
N GLU A 8 -3.50 -7.84 9.48
CA GLU A 8 -2.46 -7.24 8.66
C GLU A 8 -2.59 -5.73 8.56
N PHE A 9 -1.45 -5.08 8.32
CA PHE A 9 -1.42 -3.70 7.86
C PHE A 9 -0.70 -3.67 6.51
N SER A 10 -1.50 -3.54 5.45
CA SER A 10 -1.05 -3.59 4.06
C SER A 10 -1.80 -2.55 3.22
N PRO A 11 -1.34 -2.24 1.99
CA PRO A 11 -2.11 -1.40 1.07
C PRO A 11 -3.45 -2.01 0.61
N ASP A 12 -3.79 -3.24 1.04
CA ASP A 12 -5.12 -3.82 0.80
C ASP A 12 -6.21 -3.17 1.66
N GLY A 13 -5.88 -2.93 2.94
CA GLY A 13 -6.75 -2.37 3.97
C GLY A 13 -6.48 -0.90 4.31
N SER A 14 -5.38 -0.33 3.82
CA SER A 14 -5.01 1.07 4.04
C SER A 14 -5.02 1.87 2.73
N ARG A 15 -5.35 3.16 2.80
CA ARG A 15 -5.25 4.08 1.66
C ARG A 15 -3.98 4.89 1.74
N LEU A 16 -3.20 4.85 0.68
CA LEU A 16 -1.89 5.49 0.60
C LEU A 16 -1.85 6.29 -0.69
N TRP A 17 -1.75 7.60 -0.57
CA TRP A 17 -1.63 8.49 -1.72
C TRP A 17 -0.23 9.09 -1.72
N ASP A 18 0.36 9.18 -2.91
CA ASP A 18 1.60 9.91 -3.07
C ASP A 18 1.42 11.36 -2.62
N LYS A 19 2.36 11.87 -1.82
CA LYS A 19 2.25 13.19 -1.19
C LYS A 19 2.27 14.33 -2.21
N GLU A 20 3.00 14.16 -3.31
CA GLU A 20 3.21 15.21 -4.32
C GLU A 20 2.15 15.14 -5.41
N THR A 21 1.81 13.93 -5.87
CA THR A 21 0.92 13.73 -7.03
C THR A 21 -0.51 13.36 -6.66
N LEU A 22 -0.77 12.97 -5.41
CA LEU A 22 -2.02 12.35 -4.95
C LEU A 22 -2.37 11.05 -5.70
N GLU A 23 -1.39 10.44 -6.36
CA GLU A 23 -1.57 9.16 -7.01
C GLU A 23 -1.88 8.08 -5.96
N LYS A 24 -2.92 7.28 -6.22
CA LYS A 24 -3.29 6.17 -5.33
C LYS A 24 -2.25 5.07 -5.45
N MET A 25 -1.70 4.63 -4.32
CA MET A 25 -0.68 3.58 -4.24
C MET A 25 -1.19 2.33 -3.51
N ASP A 26 -2.52 2.17 -3.43
CA ASP A 26 -3.20 1.13 -2.68
C ASP A 26 -4.20 0.35 -3.54
N LYS A 27 -4.95 -0.58 -2.94
CA LYS A 27 -5.92 -1.45 -3.63
C LYS A 27 -7.03 -0.71 -4.35
N ASP A 28 -7.27 0.57 -4.07
CA ASP A 28 -8.20 1.39 -4.86
C ASP A 28 -7.78 1.47 -6.33
N ARG A 29 -6.50 1.26 -6.67
CA ARG A 29 -6.06 1.12 -8.07
C ARG A 29 -6.76 -0.04 -8.79
N PHE A 30 -6.95 -1.16 -8.12
CA PHE A 30 -7.70 -2.28 -8.67
C PHE A 30 -9.22 -2.00 -8.64
N ARG A 31 -9.74 -1.51 -7.51
CA ARG A 31 -11.18 -1.24 -7.35
C ARG A 31 -11.70 -0.20 -8.36
N GLN A 32 -10.86 0.75 -8.76
CA GLN A 32 -11.19 1.83 -9.70
C GLN A 32 -10.60 1.61 -11.10
N SER A 33 -10.10 0.41 -11.40
CA SER A 33 -9.55 0.05 -12.72
C SER A 33 -8.43 0.98 -13.22
N LEU A 34 -7.59 1.49 -12.33
CA LEU A 34 -6.46 2.37 -12.65
C LEU A 34 -5.21 1.62 -13.13
N GLY A 35 -5.18 0.29 -12.97
CA GLY A 35 -4.03 -0.56 -13.30
C GLY A 35 -2.82 -0.32 -12.39
N GLY A 36 -1.71 -1.01 -12.64
CA GLY A 36 -0.44 -0.77 -11.93
C GLY A 36 -0.47 -1.12 -10.44
N LEU A 37 -1.24 -2.13 -10.03
CA LEU A 37 -1.42 -2.48 -8.61
C LEU A 37 -0.11 -2.96 -7.99
N ILE A 38 0.58 -3.89 -8.66
CA ILE A 38 1.80 -4.52 -8.14
C ILE A 38 2.92 -3.48 -8.06
N GLU A 39 3.08 -2.68 -9.10
CA GLU A 39 4.09 -1.63 -9.19
C GLU A 39 3.90 -0.57 -8.09
N ALA A 40 2.65 -0.22 -7.79
CA ALA A 40 2.32 0.66 -6.67
C ALA A 40 2.72 0.05 -5.32
N TYR A 41 2.47 -1.25 -5.11
CA TYR A 41 2.79 -1.94 -3.87
C TYR A 41 4.31 -2.08 -3.69
N GLU A 42 5.04 -2.44 -4.75
CA GLU A 42 6.50 -2.47 -4.75
C GLU A 42 7.10 -1.09 -4.49
N ALA A 43 6.50 -0.03 -5.05
CA ALA A 43 6.93 1.34 -4.79
C ALA A 43 6.72 1.73 -3.32
N VAL A 44 5.59 1.35 -2.71
CA VAL A 44 5.36 1.54 -1.26
C VAL A 44 6.40 0.76 -0.44
N ALA A 45 6.62 -0.51 -0.76
CA ALA A 45 7.60 -1.36 -0.07
C ALA A 45 9.02 -0.76 -0.13
N ARG A 46 9.47 -0.32 -1.32
CA ARG A 46 10.75 0.36 -1.49
C ARG A 46 10.86 1.65 -0.67
N ARG A 47 9.80 2.47 -0.61
CA ARG A 47 9.77 3.71 0.21
C ARG A 47 9.86 3.42 1.72
N LEU A 48 9.33 2.28 2.16
CA LEU A 48 9.44 1.81 3.54
C LEU A 48 10.77 1.09 3.82
N GLY A 49 11.62 0.89 2.81
CA GLY A 49 12.90 0.18 2.94
C GLY A 49 12.77 -1.34 3.00
N VAL A 50 11.63 -1.90 2.58
CA VAL A 50 11.44 -3.35 2.45
C VAL A 50 12.21 -3.84 1.23
N GLN A 51 13.05 -4.87 1.41
CA GLN A 51 13.73 -5.54 0.31
C GLN A 51 12.77 -6.53 -0.34
N LEU A 52 12.56 -6.37 -1.63
CA LEU A 52 11.82 -7.29 -2.49
C LEU A 52 12.85 -7.96 -3.42
N ASP A 53 12.62 -9.23 -3.74
CA ASP A 53 13.55 -10.11 -4.46
C ASP A 53 13.81 -9.68 -5.92
#